data_AF-A0A2Z6N3H2-F1
#
_entry.id   AF-A0A2Z6N3H2-F1
#
_cell.length_a   1.000
_cell.length_b   1.000
_cell.length_c   1.000
_cell.angle_alpha   90.00
_cell.angle_beta   90.00
_cell.angle_gamma   90.00
#
_symmetry.space_group_name_H-M   'P 1'
#
loop_
_entity.id
_entity.type
_entity.pdbx_description
1 polymer ?
#
loop_
_entity_poly.entity_id
_entity_poly.type
_entity_poly.pdbx_seq_one_letter_code
_entity_poly.pdbx_strand_id
1 'polypeptide(L)'
;MFLPRNTMIVTLLVAERALFLWNNDHIENLIKQNHKVILPIVLPALEQNARSHWNQAVRSLTINVSKIFSDTDPAFYEECMIKFREDEAQENDMKSKREARWKRMEEMGGMKASTNEPVLVSPRTPGTSSNASRPQLD
;
A
#
# COMPACT_ATOMS: atom_id res chain seq x y z
N MET A 1 -17.22 -10.11 -12.82
CA MET A 1 -16.50 -9.15 -11.95
C MET A 1 -17.48 -8.06 -11.53
N PHE A 2 -18.25 -8.31 -10.47
CA PHE A 2 -19.20 -7.35 -9.89
C PHE A 2 -18.73 -7.08 -8.46
N LEU A 3 -18.21 -5.89 -8.20
CA LEU A 3 -18.02 -5.45 -6.81
C LEU A 3 -19.40 -5.19 -6.21
N PRO A 4 -19.68 -5.71 -5.00
CA PRO A 4 -21.02 -5.65 -4.42
C PRO A 4 -21.39 -4.21 -4.09
N ARG A 5 -22.65 -3.87 -4.39
CA ARG A 5 -23.29 -2.56 -4.21
C ARG A 5 -23.15 -1.98 -2.79
N ASN A 6 -22.81 -2.82 -1.81
CA ASN A 6 -22.60 -2.44 -0.41
C ASN A 6 -21.31 -1.67 -0.15
N THR A 7 -20.26 -1.82 -0.97
CA THR A 7 -19.00 -1.07 -0.77
C THR A 7 -19.14 0.40 -1.19
N MET A 8 -20.07 0.73 -2.10
CA MET A 8 -20.32 2.11 -2.53
C MET A 8 -21.04 2.95 -1.46
N ILE A 9 -21.93 2.35 -0.66
CA ILE A 9 -22.72 3.08 0.34
C ILE A 9 -21.84 3.52 1.52
N VAL A 10 -20.91 2.69 1.98
CA VAL A 10 -19.97 3.07 3.06
C VAL A 10 -18.99 4.16 2.63
N THR A 11 -18.58 4.23 1.35
CA THR A 11 -17.73 5.34 0.88
C THR A 11 -18.46 6.68 0.79
N LEU A 12 -19.77 6.68 0.52
CA LEU A 12 -20.56 7.90 0.35
C LEU A 12 -20.92 8.57 1.67
N LEU A 13 -21.33 7.80 2.68
CA LEU A 13 -21.71 8.35 3.99
C LEU A 13 -20.50 8.97 4.72
N VAL A 14 -19.33 8.34 4.59
CA VAL A 14 -18.08 8.84 5.19
C VAL A 14 -17.62 10.13 4.49
N ALA A 15 -17.69 10.17 3.15
CA ALA A 15 -17.37 11.37 2.40
C ALA A 15 -18.35 12.52 2.70
N GLU A 16 -19.65 12.23 2.85
CA GLU A 16 -20.67 13.20 3.23
C GLU A 16 -20.41 13.78 4.63
N ARG A 17 -20.11 12.93 5.61
CA ARG A 17 -19.81 13.39 6.98
C ARG A 17 -18.48 14.12 7.09
N ALA A 18 -17.46 13.73 6.32
CA ALA A 18 -16.20 14.45 6.24
C ALA A 18 -16.36 15.82 5.55
N LEU A 19 -17.22 15.93 4.53
CA LEU A 19 -17.55 17.19 3.83
C LEU A 19 -18.08 18.26 4.79
N PHE A 20 -18.90 17.87 5.77
CA PHE A 20 -19.44 18.79 6.78
C PHE A 20 -18.38 19.36 7.73
N LEU A 21 -17.31 18.62 8.03
CA LEU A 21 -16.23 19.11 8.90
C LEU A 21 -15.41 20.21 8.23
N TRP A 22 -15.15 20.08 6.93
CA TRP A 22 -14.36 21.05 6.17
C TRP A 22 -15.11 22.33 5.80
N ASN A 23 -16.44 22.31 5.82
CA ASN A 23 -17.26 23.51 5.61
C ASN A 23 -17.46 24.36 6.88
N ASN A 24 -16.83 24.00 8.00
CA ASN A 24 -16.92 24.77 9.23
C ASN A 24 -15.70 25.67 9.40
N ASP A 25 -15.92 26.99 9.43
CA ASP A 25 -14.86 28.00 9.56
C ASP A 25 -13.96 27.80 10.79
N HIS A 26 -14.48 27.24 11.89
CA HIS A 26 -13.66 26.95 13.07
C HIS A 26 -12.69 25.79 12.82
N ILE A 27 -13.15 24.74 12.14
CA ILE A 27 -12.31 23.59 11.79
C ILE A 27 -11.28 24.02 10.75
N GLU A 28 -11.69 24.80 9.74
CA GLU A 28 -10.77 25.39 8.77
C GLU A 28 -9.67 26.21 9.46
N ASN A 29 -10.02 27.10 10.39
CA ASN A 29 -9.05 27.91 11.12
C ASN A 29 -8.09 27.06 11.96
N LEU A 30 -8.57 26.01 12.63
CA LEU A 30 -7.70 25.09 13.37
C LEU A 30 -6.72 24.34 12.46
N ILE A 31 -7.19 23.95 11.26
CA ILE A 31 -6.37 23.28 10.25
C ILE A 31 -5.30 24.24 9.71
N LYS A 32 -5.67 25.50 9.45
CA LYS A 32 -4.74 26.56 9.04
C LYS A 32 -3.66 26.80 10.09
N GLN A 33 -4.00 26.81 11.38
CA GLN A 33 -3.02 26.99 12.46
C GLN A 33 -2.03 25.82 12.57
N ASN A 34 -2.48 24.59 12.25
CA ASN A 34 -1.70 23.37 12.38
C ASN A 34 -1.25 22.79 11.03
N HIS A 35 -1.26 23.60 9.97
CA HIS A 35 -1.05 23.14 8.59
C HIS A 35 0.29 22.42 8.40
N LYS A 36 1.33 22.83 9.15
CA LYS A 36 2.68 22.23 9.06
C LYS A 36 2.73 20.75 9.40
N VAL A 37 1.81 20.28 10.24
CA VAL A 37 1.71 18.87 10.65
C VAL A 37 0.64 18.16 9.84
N ILE A 38 -0.49 18.81 9.59
CA ILE A 38 -1.64 18.18 8.93
C ILE A 38 -1.37 17.97 7.44
N LEU A 39 -0.84 18.99 6.75
CA LEU A 39 -0.70 18.98 5.29
C LEU A 39 0.13 17.78 4.79
N PRO A 40 1.33 17.48 5.31
CA PRO A 40 2.11 16.34 4.83
C PRO A 40 1.40 14.98 4.97
N ILE A 41 0.50 14.85 5.96
CA ILE A 41 -0.23 13.61 6.23
C ILE A 41 -1.42 13.46 5.26
N VAL A 42 -2.15 14.54 5.01
CA VAL A 42 -3.36 14.49 4.18
C VAL A 42 -3.07 14.65 2.70
N LEU A 43 -1.97 15.29 2.32
CA LEU A 43 -1.64 15.63 0.93
C LEU A 43 -1.62 14.40 -0.01
N PRO A 44 -1.00 13.25 0.33
CA PRO A 44 -1.02 12.08 -0.54
C PRO A 44 -2.44 11.57 -0.83
N ALA A 45 -3.30 11.59 0.19
CA ALA A 45 -4.70 11.19 0.06
C ALA A 45 -5.51 12.20 -0.79
N LEU A 46 -5.24 13.50 -0.63
CA LEU A 46 -5.85 14.54 -1.46
C LEU A 46 -5.46 14.37 -2.94
N GLU A 47 -4.17 14.19 -3.24
CA GLU A 47 -3.69 14.00 -4.62
C GLU A 47 -4.30 12.77 -5.28
N GLN A 48 -4.35 11.64 -4.57
CA GLN A 48 -4.98 10.42 -5.07
C GLN A 48 -6.48 10.61 -5.35
N ASN A 49 -7.18 11.31 -4.46
CA ASN A 49 -8.60 11.61 -4.62
C ASN A 49 -8.84 12.57 -5.80
N ALA A 50 -7.97 13.55 -6.02
CA ALA A 50 -8.10 14.48 -7.14
C ALA A 50 -7.95 13.77 -8.49
N ARG A 51 -7.01 12.82 -8.60
CA ARG A 51 -6.69 12.09 -9.84
C ARG A 51 -7.70 11.01 -10.21
N SER A 52 -8.19 10.25 -9.24
CA SER A 52 -8.82 8.96 -9.52
C SER A 52 -10.15 8.71 -8.81
N HIS A 53 -10.70 9.69 -8.08
CA HIS A 53 -11.97 9.48 -7.41
C HIS A 53 -13.15 9.54 -8.40
N TRP A 54 -14.06 8.57 -8.32
CA TRP A 54 -15.20 8.44 -9.24
C TRP A 54 -16.34 9.45 -8.96
N ASN A 55 -16.46 9.93 -7.71
CA ASN A 55 -17.46 10.90 -7.31
C ASN A 55 -16.98 12.35 -7.51
N GLN A 56 -17.68 13.11 -8.35
CA GLN A 56 -17.37 14.50 -8.65
C GLN A 56 -17.43 15.43 -7.43
N ALA A 57 -18.35 15.22 -6.49
CA ALA A 57 -18.47 16.04 -5.29
C ALA A 57 -17.23 15.91 -4.39
N VAL A 58 -16.70 14.68 -4.28
CA VAL A 58 -15.46 14.42 -3.52
C VAL A 58 -14.28 15.09 -4.20
N ARG A 59 -14.18 15.03 -5.54
CA ARG A 59 -13.14 15.75 -6.28
C ARG A 59 -13.21 17.26 -6.04
N SER A 60 -14.42 17.84 -6.08
CA SER A 60 -14.62 19.27 -5.78
C SER A 60 -14.21 19.63 -4.35
N LEU A 61 -14.54 18.80 -3.36
CA LEU A 61 -14.10 19.01 -1.97
C LEU A 61 -12.58 18.97 -1.87
N THR A 62 -11.95 17.95 -2.47
CA THR A 62 -10.49 17.82 -2.46
C THR A 62 -9.83 19.08 -2.99
N ILE A 63 -10.32 19.63 -4.10
CA ILE A 63 -9.80 20.88 -4.67
C ILE A 63 -9.98 22.05 -3.69
N ASN A 64 -11.12 22.15 -3.01
CA ASN A 64 -11.35 23.20 -2.02
C ASN A 64 -10.35 23.09 -0.85
N VAL A 65 -10.17 21.89 -0.30
CA VAL A 65 -9.22 21.63 0.78
C VAL A 65 -7.78 21.93 0.37
N SER A 66 -7.38 21.51 -0.83
CA SER A 66 -6.06 21.83 -1.37
C SER A 66 -5.85 23.34 -1.49
N LYS A 67 -6.88 24.09 -1.91
CA LYS A 67 -6.83 25.56 -1.96
C LYS A 67 -6.65 26.20 -0.59
N ILE A 68 -7.36 25.72 0.43
CA ILE A 68 -7.20 26.21 1.81
C ILE A 68 -5.74 26.14 2.24
N PHE A 69 -5.06 25.02 1.96
CA PHE A 69 -3.65 24.87 2.31
C PHE A 69 -2.72 25.72 1.44
N SER A 70 -2.94 25.77 0.12
CA SER A 70 -2.11 26.58 -0.78
C SER A 70 -2.25 28.07 -0.50
N ASP A 71 -3.43 28.55 -0.09
CA ASP A 71 -3.68 29.95 0.21
C ASP A 71 -3.13 30.35 1.59
N THR A 72 -2.96 29.38 2.50
CA THR A 72 -2.46 29.63 3.86
C THR A 72 -0.94 29.75 3.90
N ASP A 73 -0.22 28.82 3.26
CA ASP A 73 1.24 28.87 3.13
C ASP A 73 1.65 28.24 1.79
N PRO A 74 1.72 29.06 0.71
CA PRO A 74 2.06 28.56 -0.62
C PRO A 74 3.45 27.93 -0.70
N ALA A 75 4.41 28.47 0.06
CA ALA A 75 5.79 28.00 0.03
C ALA A 75 5.90 26.61 0.67
N PHE A 76 5.30 26.42 1.84
CA PHE A 76 5.27 25.12 2.50
C PHE A 76 4.43 24.09 1.72
N TYR A 77 3.35 24.53 1.07
CA TYR A 77 2.57 23.66 0.20
C TYR A 77 3.41 23.10 -0.96
N GLU A 78 4.16 23.96 -1.66
CA GLU A 78 5.02 23.51 -2.76
C GLU A 78 6.14 22.58 -2.27
N GLU A 79 6.75 22.87 -1.12
CA GLU A 79 7.74 21.97 -0.50
C GLU A 79 7.16 20.57 -0.26
N CYS A 80 5.95 20.49 0.33
CA CYS A 80 5.27 19.22 0.53
C CYS A 80 4.94 18.51 -0.79
N MET A 81 4.57 19.25 -1.83
CA MET A 81 4.29 18.71 -3.16
C MET A 81 5.54 18.16 -3.84
N ILE A 82 6.69 18.82 -3.70
CA ILE A 82 7.98 18.30 -4.21
C ILE A 82 8.28 16.96 -3.55
N LYS A 83 8.24 16.93 -2.21
CA LYS A 83 8.51 15.71 -1.44
C LYS A 83 7.56 14.57 -1.82
N PHE A 84 6.27 14.87 -1.97
CA PHE A 84 5.28 13.88 -2.41
C PHE A 84 5.64 13.28 -3.79
N ARG A 85 6.07 14.09 -4.75
CA ARG A 85 6.48 13.60 -6.08
C ARG A 85 7.75 12.74 -6.01
N GLU A 86 8.69 13.08 -5.14
CA GLU A 86 9.90 12.28 -4.89
C GLU A 86 9.54 10.91 -4.29
N ASP A 87 8.67 10.90 -3.27
CA ASP A 87 8.19 9.68 -2.63
C ASP A 87 7.41 8.80 -3.63
N GLU A 88 6.55 9.39 -4.48
CA GLU A 88 5.81 8.69 -5.54
C GLU A 88 6.76 8.07 -6.58
N ALA A 89 7.82 8.78 -6.98
CA ALA A 89 8.83 8.25 -7.90
C ALA A 89 9.62 7.09 -7.27
N GLN A 90 10.00 7.22 -6.00
CA GLN A 90 10.71 6.17 -5.27
C GLN A 90 9.84 4.92 -5.10
N GLU A 91 8.56 5.07 -4.76
CA GLU A 91 7.63 3.95 -4.64
C GLU A 91 7.45 3.21 -5.97
N ASN A 92 7.32 3.95 -7.07
CA ASN A 92 7.20 3.38 -8.41
C ASN A 92 8.47 2.62 -8.84
N ASP A 93 9.66 3.14 -8.54
CA ASP A 93 10.92 2.44 -8.79
C ASP A 93 11.04 1.15 -7.96
N MET A 94 10.70 1.20 -6.67
CA MET A 94 10.65 0.01 -5.82
C MET A 94 9.67 -1.04 -6.34
N LYS A 95 8.50 -0.60 -6.81
CA LYS A 95 7.49 -1.48 -7.42
C LYS A 95 8.00 -2.10 -8.71
N SER A 96 8.61 -1.32 -9.60
CA SER A 96 9.21 -1.81 -10.85
C SER A 96 10.33 -2.83 -10.60
N LYS A 97 11.22 -2.55 -9.63
CA LYS A 97 12.27 -3.50 -9.20
C LYS A 97 11.68 -4.80 -8.68
N ARG A 98 10.59 -4.73 -7.91
CA ARG A 98 9.86 -5.91 -7.40
C ARG A 98 9.25 -6.71 -8.54
N GLU A 99 8.58 -6.07 -9.49
CA GLU A 99 7.99 -6.70 -10.66
C GLU A 99 9.05 -7.37 -11.55
N ALA A 100 10.18 -6.70 -11.80
CA ALA A 100 11.29 -7.27 -12.57
C ALA A 100 11.90 -8.50 -11.87
N ARG A 101 12.02 -8.46 -10.54
CA ARG A 101 12.49 -9.61 -9.75
C ARG A 101 11.50 -10.77 -9.80
N TRP A 102 10.20 -10.48 -9.72
CA TRP A 102 9.14 -11.48 -9.83
C TRP A 102 9.15 -12.15 -11.21
N LYS A 103 9.22 -11.35 -12.28
CA LYS A 103 9.27 -11.84 -13.66
C LYS A 103 10.48 -12.76 -13.92
N ARG A 104 11.67 -12.41 -13.41
CA ARG A 104 12.85 -13.28 -13.49
C ARG A 104 12.65 -14.62 -12.76
N MET A 105 11.95 -14.62 -11.62
CA MET A 105 11.62 -15.86 -10.90
C MET A 105 10.62 -16.73 -11.67
N GLU A 106 9.62 -16.13 -12.30
CA GLU A 106 8.67 -16.86 -13.17
C GLU A 106 9.37 -17.44 -14.40
N GLU A 107 10.28 -16.70 -15.04
CA GLU A 107 11.09 -17.20 -16.16
C GLU A 107 11.94 -18.40 -15.72
N MET A 108 12.64 -18.31 -14.58
CA MET A 108 13.43 -19.44 -14.06
C MET A 108 12.57 -20.62 -13.59
N GLY A 109 11.37 -20.38 -13.04
CA GLY A 109 10.42 -21.42 -12.65
C GLY A 109 9.78 -22.12 -13.86
N GLY A 110 9.44 -21.36 -14.91
CA GLY A 110 8.93 -21.87 -16.17
C GLY A 110 9.98 -22.65 -16.97
N MET A 111 11.25 -22.23 -16.93
CA MET A 111 12.36 -22.96 -17.55
C MET A 111 12.65 -24.28 -16.84
N LYS A 112 12.58 -24.33 -15.50
CA LYS A 112 12.76 -25.58 -14.73
C LYS A 112 11.62 -26.58 -14.91
N ALA A 113 10.41 -26.14 -15.26
CA ALA A 113 9.32 -27.04 -15.64
C ALA A 113 9.54 -27.73 -16.99
N SER A 114 10.48 -27.24 -17.83
CA SER A 114 10.85 -27.87 -19.11
C SER A 114 12.06 -28.80 -19.00
N THR A 115 12.75 -28.85 -17.87
CA THR A 115 13.83 -29.81 -17.59
C THR A 115 13.36 -30.76 -16.49
N ASN A 116 12.39 -31.61 -16.82
CA ASN A 116 12.04 -32.76 -15.99
C ASN A 116 13.17 -33.78 -16.05
N GLU A 117 14.27 -33.54 -15.33
CA GLU A 117 15.06 -34.65 -14.79
C GLU A 117 14.62 -34.85 -13.34
N PRO A 118 13.97 -35.97 -12.99
CA PRO A 118 13.58 -36.25 -11.63
C PRO A 118 14.84 -36.51 -10.81
N VAL A 119 15.28 -35.51 -10.04
CA VAL A 119 16.24 -35.74 -8.96
C VAL A 119 15.54 -36.60 -7.92
N LEU A 120 15.76 -37.90 -8.03
CA LEU A 120 15.24 -38.94 -7.14
C LEU A 120 15.95 -38.78 -5.80
N VAL A 121 15.35 -37.99 -4.90
CA VAL A 121 15.79 -37.92 -3.50
C VAL A 121 15.45 -39.27 -2.88
N SER A 122 16.42 -40.18 -2.93
CA SER A 122 16.36 -41.46 -2.24
C SER A 122 16.25 -41.21 -0.73
N PRO A 123 15.19 -41.70 -0.06
CA PRO A 123 15.10 -41.62 1.39
C PRO A 123 16.29 -42.34 2.00
N ARG A 124 17.10 -41.58 2.73
CA ARG A 124 18.27 -42.07 3.45
C ARG A 124 17.79 -43.12 4.47
N THR A 125 18.04 -44.40 4.21
CA THR A 125 17.86 -45.46 5.21
C THR A 125 18.96 -45.34 6.26
N PRO A 126 18.63 -45.16 7.55
CA PRO A 126 19.61 -45.34 8.61
C PRO A 126 19.71 -46.84 8.90
N GLY A 127 20.62 -47.51 8.20
CA GLY A 127 21.20 -48.75 8.71
C GLY A 127 22.47 -48.42 9.49
N THR A 128 22.55 -48.84 10.75
CA THR A 128 23.65 -49.70 11.27
C THR A 128 23.49 -49.94 12.78
N SER A 129 23.09 -51.18 13.10
CA SER A 129 23.64 -52.10 14.12
C SER A 129 24.33 -51.56 15.39
N SER A 130 23.89 -52.04 16.56
CA SER A 130 24.82 -52.71 17.49
C SER A 130 24.09 -53.51 18.58
N ASN A 131 24.64 -54.71 18.81
CA ASN A 131 24.26 -55.73 19.78
C ASN A 131 24.14 -55.23 21.22
N ALA A 132 23.20 -55.82 21.98
CA ALA A 132 23.37 -55.99 23.42
C ALA A 132 22.78 -57.34 23.86
N SER A 133 23.67 -58.26 24.21
CA SER A 133 23.35 -59.56 24.79
C SER A 133 23.33 -59.49 26.33
N ARG A 134 22.27 -60.08 26.92
CA ARG A 134 22.15 -60.76 28.23
C ARG A 134 22.16 -59.93 29.55
N PRO A 135 21.68 -60.49 30.70
CA PRO A 135 20.98 -61.78 30.93
C PRO A 135 19.68 -61.72 31.78
N GLN A 136 18.96 -62.85 31.81
CA GLN A 136 17.91 -63.17 32.81
C GLN A 136 18.47 -63.18 34.24
N LEU A 137 17.63 -62.79 35.20
CA LEU A 137 17.74 -63.16 36.61
C LEU A 137 16.35 -63.60 37.10
N ASP A 138 16.38 -64.66 37.90
CA ASP A 138 15.27 -65.39 38.51
C ASP A 138 14.38 -64.54 39.44
#